data_AF-A0A966NNP6-F1
#
_entry.id   AF-A0A966NNP6-F1
#
_cell.length_a   1.000
_cell.length_b   1.000
_cell.length_c   1.000
_cell.angle_alpha   90.00
_cell.angle_beta   90.00
_cell.angle_gamma   90.00
#
_symmetry.space_group_name_H-M   'P 1'
#
loop_
_entity.id
_entity.type
_entity.pdbx_description
1 polymer ?
#
loop_
_entity_poly.entity_id
_entity_poly.type
_entity_poly.pdbx_seq_one_letter_code
_entity_poly.pdbx_strand_id
1 'polypeptide(L)'
;MAFSSVIMVTSNGVGAGHLIRASAIARELKSSARPIIFSMAYSVVEVAKALNLECEYVPSRDKGLMPRKKWDRYLKNRLVALIDETNARVITFDGVVPYPGIIAAKLARPHVNLIWIRRGMWQKKPQGVVLGLQSKLMDYVIEPGDIARDADLGPTKTRQESLLMKPVTLYDSQRALSREEARKALNLDLDKPAVLVQMGVGNSDLDARASAIFRGLSNWKDVQIVMPRKPIDENGKSLAPSHMNVQVIRHFPLADLLHAFDAAVCAAGYNSVHEVIPAAVPTLFIANNRGTDDQKTRAQWCANHGFSLYANNDSLEDIEHQTAKLQFPLLRQQIVARCKQVPFFNGAREIADLIIILTNEKYSTLVNKRVQYQRFIAFAATLRGSEFYIRRIVNGTLRLAALIFRAIFPHNELPEAKGEVIFSDSRNFKTLDKYIKTQERFEHLLEHGSAKYITERKAIAKDAYGEIEITPVLDPIELETHLKFAS
;
A
#
# COMPACT_ATOMS: atom_id res chain seq x y z
N MET A 1 9.62 26.28 15.78
CA MET A 1 10.01 26.26 14.34
C MET A 1 9.04 25.36 13.61
N ALA A 2 8.55 25.72 12.43
CA ALA A 2 7.71 24.84 11.64
C ALA A 2 8.53 23.61 11.21
N PHE A 3 7.97 22.41 11.37
CA PHE A 3 8.62 21.18 10.93
C PHE A 3 8.77 21.16 9.40
N SER A 4 9.86 20.55 8.91
CA SER A 4 10.05 20.37 7.46
C SER A 4 9.01 19.37 6.91
N SER A 5 8.41 19.70 5.78
CA SER A 5 7.42 18.84 5.13
C SER A 5 8.07 17.70 4.36
N VAL A 6 7.47 16.51 4.45
CA VAL A 6 7.87 15.30 3.73
C VAL A 6 6.65 14.77 2.98
N ILE A 7 6.72 14.70 1.65
CA ILE A 7 5.63 14.18 0.83
C ILE A 7 5.84 12.68 0.61
N MET A 8 4.88 11.88 1.06
CA MET A 8 4.93 10.42 0.99
C MET A 8 3.99 9.91 -0.10
N VAL A 9 4.57 9.69 -1.28
CA VAL A 9 3.84 9.26 -2.48
C VAL A 9 3.63 7.74 -2.46
N THR A 10 2.40 7.29 -2.72
CA THR A 10 2.09 5.86 -2.82
C THR A 10 1.25 5.53 -4.05
N SER A 11 1.58 4.42 -4.70
CA SER A 11 0.80 3.88 -5.83
C SER A 11 -0.47 3.15 -5.39
N ASN A 12 -1.45 3.01 -6.29
CA ASN A 12 -2.57 2.10 -6.09
C ASN A 12 -2.09 0.69 -6.42
N GLY A 13 -1.71 -0.07 -5.40
CA GLY A 13 -1.28 -1.46 -5.57
C GLY A 13 -2.46 -2.40 -5.79
N VAL A 14 -2.21 -3.72 -5.73
CA VAL A 14 -3.28 -4.73 -5.70
C VAL A 14 -4.07 -4.71 -4.37
N GLY A 15 -3.74 -3.77 -3.47
CA GLY A 15 -4.37 -3.50 -2.18
C GLY A 15 -3.76 -2.27 -1.49
N ALA A 16 -4.05 -2.05 -0.21
CA ALA A 16 -3.58 -0.87 0.56
C ALA A 16 -2.11 -0.96 1.03
N GLY A 17 -1.36 -2.00 0.62
CA GLY A 17 -0.06 -2.32 1.22
C GLY A 17 0.99 -1.20 1.19
N HIS A 18 1.10 -0.48 0.07
CA HIS A 18 2.01 0.68 -0.08
C HIS A 18 1.60 1.84 0.84
N LEU A 19 0.29 2.15 0.89
CA LEU A 19 -0.26 3.19 1.75
C LEU A 19 0.02 2.89 3.24
N ILE A 20 -0.18 1.64 3.66
CA ILE A 20 0.03 1.24 5.05
C ILE A 20 1.50 1.36 5.48
N ARG A 21 2.47 0.91 4.67
CA ARG A 21 3.89 1.09 4.99
C ARG A 21 4.31 2.55 5.02
N ALA A 22 3.89 3.34 4.03
CA ALA A 22 4.17 4.78 4.03
C ALA A 22 3.56 5.44 5.27
N SER A 23 2.35 5.04 5.68
CA SER A 23 1.71 5.56 6.88
C SER A 23 2.41 5.14 8.17
N ALA A 24 2.99 3.92 8.22
CA ALA A 24 3.81 3.49 9.35
C ALA A 24 5.05 4.38 9.53
N ILE A 25 5.76 4.68 8.44
CA ILE A 25 6.90 5.61 8.45
C ILE A 25 6.42 7.03 8.79
N ALA A 26 5.29 7.47 8.24
CA ALA A 26 4.71 8.78 8.52
C ALA A 26 4.40 8.97 10.02
N ARG A 27 3.87 7.94 10.70
CA ARG A 27 3.60 8.01 12.16
C ARG A 27 4.87 8.33 12.95
N GLU A 28 5.99 7.69 12.61
CA GLU A 28 7.28 7.92 13.28
C GLU A 28 7.87 9.30 12.94
N LEU A 29 7.52 9.88 11.78
CA LEU A 29 7.94 11.23 11.38
C LEU A 29 7.23 12.36 12.16
N LYS A 30 6.00 12.15 12.66
CA LYS A 30 5.13 13.23 13.20
C LYS A 30 5.76 14.06 14.32
N SER A 31 6.70 13.50 15.09
CA SER A 31 7.35 14.21 16.19
C SER A 31 8.42 15.20 15.72
N SER A 32 8.91 15.07 14.49
CA SER A 32 10.12 15.75 14.00
C SER A 32 9.98 16.36 12.59
N ALA A 33 8.98 15.94 11.84
CA ALA A 33 8.68 16.39 10.48
C ALA A 33 7.15 16.50 10.28
N ARG A 34 6.73 17.16 9.20
CA ARG A 34 5.33 17.22 8.76
C ARG A 34 5.11 16.23 7.61
N PRO A 35 4.71 14.97 7.87
CA PRO A 35 4.45 14.00 6.81
C PRO A 35 3.09 14.25 6.15
N ILE A 36 3.07 14.24 4.82
CA ILE A 36 1.85 14.40 4.00
C ILE A 36 1.74 13.20 3.07
N ILE A 37 0.68 12.40 3.22
CA ILE A 37 0.44 11.23 2.38
C ILE A 37 -0.18 11.67 1.05
N PHE A 38 0.53 11.51 -0.05
CA PHE A 38 0.00 11.74 -1.40
C PHE A 38 -0.25 10.38 -2.08
N SER A 39 -1.50 9.93 -2.18
CA SER A 39 -1.78 8.53 -2.52
C SER A 39 -2.75 8.35 -3.67
N MET A 40 -2.52 7.30 -4.44
CA MET A 40 -3.46 6.80 -5.43
C MET A 40 -4.42 5.74 -4.87
N ALA A 41 -4.27 5.34 -3.61
CA ALA A 41 -5.12 4.34 -2.97
C ALA A 41 -6.46 4.94 -2.54
N TYR A 42 -7.55 4.21 -2.77
CA TYR A 42 -8.90 4.69 -2.44
C TYR A 42 -9.17 4.86 -0.94
N SER A 43 -8.39 4.18 -0.09
CA SER A 43 -8.52 4.27 1.37
C SER A 43 -7.67 5.36 2.00
N VAL A 44 -6.99 6.22 1.22
CA VAL A 44 -6.05 7.21 1.75
C VAL A 44 -6.67 8.13 2.79
N VAL A 45 -7.87 8.66 2.55
CA VAL A 45 -8.55 9.59 3.45
C VAL A 45 -8.90 8.89 4.77
N GLU A 46 -9.35 7.64 4.68
CA GLU A 46 -9.71 6.82 5.84
C GLU A 46 -8.49 6.50 6.71
N VAL A 47 -7.39 6.02 6.10
CA VAL A 47 -6.13 5.71 6.77
C VAL A 47 -5.51 6.97 7.38
N ALA A 48 -5.52 8.07 6.65
CA ALA A 48 -4.98 9.34 7.11
C ALA A 48 -5.79 9.91 8.28
N LYS A 49 -7.13 9.86 8.24
CA LYS A 49 -7.98 10.27 9.37
C LYS A 49 -7.67 9.42 10.61
N ALA A 50 -7.63 8.10 10.46
CA ALA A 50 -7.39 7.17 11.57
C ALA A 50 -6.02 7.35 12.24
N LEU A 51 -4.98 7.69 11.46
CA LEU A 51 -3.63 7.91 11.99
C LEU A 51 -3.32 9.38 12.29
N ASN A 52 -4.32 10.25 12.13
CA ASN A 52 -4.18 11.70 12.21
C ASN A 52 -2.99 12.22 11.37
N LEU A 53 -3.00 11.88 10.09
CA LEU A 53 -2.05 12.30 9.06
C LEU A 53 -2.74 13.23 8.07
N GLU A 54 -1.98 14.18 7.53
CA GLU A 54 -2.42 14.95 6.37
C GLU A 54 -2.33 14.09 5.12
N CYS A 55 -3.26 14.27 4.18
CA CYS A 55 -3.24 13.51 2.95
C CYS A 55 -3.87 14.22 1.77
N GLU A 56 -3.54 13.71 0.59
CA GLU A 56 -4.14 14.08 -0.66
C GLU A 56 -4.37 12.82 -1.51
N TYR A 57 -5.57 12.69 -2.08
CA TYR A 57 -5.90 11.62 -3.01
C TYR A 57 -5.64 12.08 -4.45
N VAL A 58 -4.89 11.28 -5.20
CA VAL A 58 -4.66 11.47 -6.63
C VAL A 58 -5.24 10.29 -7.43
N PRO A 59 -6.08 10.52 -8.46
CA PRO A 59 -6.54 9.46 -9.33
C PRO A 59 -5.39 8.65 -9.94
N SER A 60 -5.44 7.32 -9.82
CA SER A 60 -4.45 6.45 -10.47
C SER A 60 -4.56 6.56 -12.00
N ARG A 61 -3.45 6.28 -12.69
CA ARG A 61 -3.43 6.20 -14.16
C ARG A 61 -4.49 5.24 -14.72
N ASP A 62 -4.74 4.16 -13.98
CA ASP A 62 -5.62 3.07 -14.40
C ASP A 62 -7.10 3.39 -14.15
N LYS A 63 -7.42 4.49 -13.44
CA LYS A 63 -8.79 5.02 -13.35
C LYS A 63 -9.31 5.50 -14.70
N GLY A 64 -8.42 5.88 -15.62
CA GLY A 64 -8.79 6.19 -17.01
C GLY A 64 -9.38 7.58 -17.25
N LEU A 65 -9.33 8.48 -16.25
CA LEU A 65 -9.91 9.83 -16.37
C LEU A 65 -9.24 10.73 -17.43
N MET A 66 -8.04 10.37 -17.89
CA MET A 66 -7.30 11.13 -18.91
C MET A 66 -6.27 10.23 -19.63
N PRO A 67 -5.82 10.60 -20.85
CA PRO A 67 -4.78 9.85 -21.55
C PRO A 67 -3.47 9.74 -20.75
N ARG A 68 -2.76 8.62 -20.87
CA ARG A 68 -1.56 8.30 -20.06
C ARG A 68 -0.50 9.41 -20.05
N LYS A 69 -0.18 10.00 -21.21
CA LYS A 69 0.80 11.10 -21.31
C LYS A 69 0.33 12.36 -20.56
N LYS A 70 -0.99 12.61 -20.57
CA LYS A 70 -1.62 13.71 -19.86
C LYS A 70 -1.57 13.45 -18.35
N TRP A 71 -1.80 12.21 -17.95
CA TRP A 71 -1.70 11.77 -16.55
C TRP A 71 -0.29 11.95 -15.95
N ASP A 72 0.77 11.64 -16.69
CA ASP A 72 2.14 11.87 -16.20
C ASP A 72 2.43 13.36 -15.96
N ARG A 73 1.95 14.24 -16.85
CA ARG A 73 2.05 15.70 -16.68
C ARG A 73 1.20 16.21 -15.52
N TYR A 74 -0.01 15.70 -15.39
CA TYR A 74 -0.93 15.99 -14.31
C TYR A 74 -0.33 15.62 -12.94
N LEU A 75 0.20 14.40 -12.81
CA LEU A 75 0.88 13.94 -11.59
C LEU A 75 2.08 14.82 -11.26
N LYS A 76 2.92 15.14 -12.26
CA LYS A 76 4.06 16.05 -12.10
C LYS A 76 3.60 17.40 -11.53
N ASN A 77 2.63 18.04 -12.18
CA ASN A 77 2.21 19.38 -11.80
C ASN A 77 1.55 19.40 -10.41
N ARG A 78 0.75 18.39 -10.06
CA ARG A 78 0.19 18.25 -8.69
C ARG A 78 1.27 18.11 -7.63
N LEU A 79 2.27 17.26 -7.87
CA LEU A 79 3.40 17.11 -6.95
C LEU A 79 4.19 18.41 -6.81
N VAL A 80 4.46 19.12 -7.92
CA VAL A 80 5.14 20.42 -7.89
C VAL A 80 4.35 21.44 -7.08
N ALA A 81 3.04 21.55 -7.30
CA ALA A 81 2.18 22.45 -6.53
C ALA A 81 2.21 22.12 -5.03
N LEU A 82 2.17 20.83 -4.67
CA LEU A 82 2.24 20.41 -3.27
C LEU A 82 3.62 20.65 -2.64
N ILE A 83 4.71 20.42 -3.38
CA ILE A 83 6.08 20.75 -2.93
C ILE A 83 6.18 22.24 -2.62
N ASP A 84 5.70 23.09 -3.53
CA ASP A 84 5.79 24.54 -3.40
C ASP A 84 4.91 25.07 -2.27
N GLU A 85 3.72 24.52 -2.09
CA GLU A 85 2.80 24.87 -1.00
C GLU A 85 3.37 24.52 0.38
N THR A 86 4.04 23.36 0.48
CA THR A 86 4.45 22.80 1.76
C THR A 86 5.93 23.04 2.07
N ASN A 87 6.68 23.61 1.12
CA ASN A 87 8.14 23.72 1.13
C ASN A 87 8.82 22.37 1.41
N ALA A 88 8.29 21.29 0.84
CA ALA A 88 8.76 19.94 1.10
C ALA A 88 10.21 19.75 0.64
N ARG A 89 11.01 19.06 1.45
CA ARG A 89 12.43 18.79 1.16
C ARG A 89 12.72 17.35 0.76
N VAL A 90 11.78 16.46 1.06
CA VAL A 90 11.88 15.04 0.73
C VAL A 90 10.56 14.58 0.11
N ILE A 91 10.68 13.81 -0.97
CA ILE A 91 9.62 12.99 -1.54
C ILE A 91 10.03 11.54 -1.39
N THR A 92 9.18 10.74 -0.77
CA THR A 92 9.31 9.28 -0.84
C THR A 92 8.31 8.73 -1.83
N PHE A 93 8.66 7.68 -2.56
CA PHE A 93 7.71 6.89 -3.35
C PHE A 93 7.71 5.44 -2.87
N ASP A 94 6.59 4.94 -2.38
CA ASP A 94 6.38 3.50 -2.14
C ASP A 94 5.52 2.90 -3.26
N GLY A 95 6.16 2.05 -4.07
CA GLY A 95 5.56 1.45 -5.26
C GLY A 95 6.52 0.52 -5.99
N VAL A 96 5.98 -0.29 -6.91
CA VAL A 96 6.78 -1.24 -7.71
C VAL A 96 7.63 -0.55 -8.76
N VAL A 97 7.09 0.45 -9.46
CA VAL A 97 7.83 1.23 -10.45
C VAL A 97 7.45 2.71 -10.30
N PRO A 98 8.43 3.60 -10.15
CA PRO A 98 8.20 5.04 -10.13
C PRO A 98 7.61 5.54 -11.45
N TYR A 99 6.55 6.35 -11.35
CA TYR A 99 5.91 6.93 -12.53
C TYR A 99 6.76 8.06 -13.12
N PRO A 100 6.76 8.23 -14.47
CA PRO A 100 7.46 9.34 -15.13
C PRO A 100 7.10 10.71 -14.55
N GLY A 101 5.84 10.93 -14.14
CA GLY A 101 5.41 12.17 -13.49
C GLY A 101 6.15 12.49 -12.18
N ILE A 102 6.51 11.48 -11.39
CA ILE A 102 7.28 11.65 -10.14
C ILE A 102 8.71 12.09 -10.46
N ILE A 103 9.34 11.41 -11.43
CA ILE A 103 10.69 11.77 -11.89
C ILE A 103 10.70 13.20 -12.46
N ALA A 104 9.69 13.56 -13.24
CA ALA A 104 9.54 14.90 -13.79
C ALA A 104 9.34 15.98 -12.71
N ALA A 105 8.69 15.65 -11.58
CA ALA A 105 8.55 16.56 -10.45
C ALA A 105 9.90 16.83 -9.77
N LYS A 106 10.70 15.78 -9.53
CA LYS A 106 12.09 15.91 -9.05
C LYS A 106 12.95 16.76 -9.99
N LEU A 107 12.83 16.57 -11.30
CA LEU A 107 13.55 17.40 -12.29
C LEU A 107 13.13 18.88 -12.24
N ALA A 108 11.85 19.16 -11.95
CA ALA A 108 11.35 20.52 -11.79
C ALA A 108 11.76 21.16 -10.45
N ARG A 109 12.05 20.34 -9.42
CA ARG A 109 12.44 20.77 -8.07
C ARG A 109 13.69 19.99 -7.61
N PRO A 110 14.86 20.27 -8.19
CA PRO A 110 16.07 19.47 -7.95
C PRO A 110 16.58 19.51 -6.51
N HIS A 111 16.17 20.51 -5.72
CA HIS A 111 16.51 20.64 -4.30
C HIS A 111 15.80 19.64 -3.39
N VAL A 112 14.76 18.96 -3.89
CA VAL A 112 13.98 17.96 -3.12
C VAL A 112 14.62 16.59 -3.28
N ASN A 113 14.92 15.89 -2.18
CA ASN A 113 15.43 14.52 -2.24
C ASN A 113 14.32 13.54 -2.65
N LEU A 114 14.56 12.69 -3.64
CA LEU A 114 13.65 11.64 -4.09
C LEU A 114 14.14 10.26 -3.64
N ILE A 115 13.37 9.64 -2.75
CA ILE A 115 13.65 8.34 -2.13
C ILE A 115 12.66 7.31 -2.66
N TRP A 116 13.15 6.20 -3.19
CA TRP A 116 12.30 5.07 -3.56
C TRP A 116 12.30 4.03 -2.44
N ILE A 117 11.12 3.81 -1.85
CA ILE A 117 10.87 2.73 -0.90
C ILE A 117 10.44 1.50 -1.69
N ARG A 118 11.34 0.53 -1.80
CA ARG A 118 11.20 -0.67 -2.63
C ARG A 118 11.49 -1.92 -1.81
N ARG A 119 10.44 -2.59 -1.32
CA ARG A 119 10.57 -3.89 -0.64
C ARG A 119 11.13 -4.97 -1.57
N GLY A 120 11.82 -5.97 -1.01
CA GLY A 120 12.26 -7.18 -1.71
C GLY A 120 11.15 -8.22 -1.89
N MET A 121 11.54 -9.50 -2.01
CA MET A 121 10.64 -10.66 -2.21
C MET A 121 9.79 -10.54 -3.48
N TRP A 122 10.45 -10.22 -4.59
CA TRP A 122 9.79 -10.09 -5.88
C TRP A 122 9.77 -11.42 -6.64
N GLN A 123 8.61 -11.77 -7.20
CA GLN A 123 8.49 -12.86 -8.16
C GLN A 123 9.45 -12.60 -9.35
N LYS A 124 10.02 -13.67 -9.92
CA LYS A 124 10.88 -13.62 -11.12
C LYS A 124 10.04 -13.28 -12.37
N LYS A 125 9.66 -12.01 -12.52
CA LYS A 125 8.90 -11.49 -13.66
C LYS A 125 9.69 -10.41 -14.42
N PRO A 126 9.33 -10.09 -15.69
CA PRO A 126 10.09 -9.17 -16.55
C PRO A 126 10.25 -7.75 -15.98
N GLN A 127 9.41 -7.33 -15.03
CA GLN A 127 9.56 -6.02 -14.38
C GLN A 127 10.93 -5.82 -13.73
N GLY A 128 11.62 -6.91 -13.35
CA GLY A 128 12.98 -6.87 -12.81
C GLY A 128 14.06 -6.37 -13.80
N VAL A 129 13.81 -6.44 -15.11
CA VAL A 129 14.82 -6.18 -16.15
C VAL A 129 15.24 -4.70 -16.20
N VAL A 130 14.36 -3.78 -15.78
CA VAL A 130 14.60 -2.33 -15.88
C VAL A 130 14.98 -1.69 -14.53
N LEU A 131 15.12 -2.49 -13.47
CA LEU A 131 15.39 -2.02 -12.11
C LEU A 131 16.66 -1.17 -12.00
N GLY A 132 17.73 -1.57 -12.69
CA GLY A 132 18.99 -0.82 -12.67
C GLY A 132 18.86 0.58 -13.28
N LEU A 133 17.99 0.73 -14.28
CA LEU A 133 17.68 2.03 -14.88
C LEU A 133 16.88 2.90 -13.93
N GLN A 134 15.82 2.32 -13.35
CA GLN A 134 14.89 3.01 -12.46
C GLN A 134 15.59 3.48 -11.18
N SER A 135 16.48 2.65 -10.63
CA SER A 135 17.22 3.00 -9.42
C SER A 135 18.20 4.16 -9.65
N LYS A 136 18.80 4.26 -10.84
CA LYS A 136 19.65 5.41 -11.22
C LYS A 136 18.89 6.73 -11.34
N LEU A 137 17.55 6.67 -11.44
CA LEU A 137 16.70 7.86 -11.48
C LEU A 137 16.37 8.41 -10.08
N MET A 138 16.79 7.71 -9.03
CA MET A 138 16.54 8.05 -7.64
C MET A 138 17.78 8.64 -6.97
N ASP A 139 17.56 9.54 -6.02
CA ASP A 139 18.65 9.99 -5.15
C ASP A 139 19.01 8.86 -4.17
N TYR A 140 18.00 8.14 -3.66
CA TYR A 140 18.16 7.00 -2.75
C TYR A 140 17.16 5.89 -3.04
N VAL A 141 17.58 4.65 -2.79
CA VAL A 141 16.68 3.49 -2.72
C VAL A 141 16.78 2.90 -1.31
N ILE A 142 15.64 2.73 -0.66
CA ILE A 142 15.51 2.09 0.64
C ILE A 142 14.72 0.80 0.45
N GLU A 143 15.26 -0.29 0.96
CA GLU A 143 14.59 -1.60 0.96
C GLU A 143 14.14 -1.93 2.38
N PRO A 144 12.83 -1.84 2.67
CA PRO A 144 12.27 -2.44 3.87
C PRO A 144 12.60 -3.93 3.90
N GLY A 145 13.25 -4.38 4.97
CA GLY A 145 13.61 -5.78 5.16
C GLY A 145 12.39 -6.69 5.20
N ASP A 146 12.58 -7.97 4.89
CA ASP A 146 11.56 -9.01 5.00
C ASP A 146 12.08 -10.08 5.96
N ILE A 147 11.24 -10.61 6.83
CA ILE A 147 11.63 -11.70 7.74
C ILE A 147 12.13 -12.92 6.95
N ALA A 148 11.57 -13.16 5.75
CA ALA A 148 11.95 -14.26 4.87
C ALA A 148 13.03 -13.88 3.86
N ARG A 149 13.83 -12.83 4.10
CA ARG A 149 14.87 -12.33 3.18
C ARG A 149 15.80 -13.44 2.67
N ASP A 150 16.16 -14.40 3.53
CA ASP A 150 17.09 -15.47 3.16
C ASP A 150 16.55 -16.33 1.99
N ALA A 151 15.22 -16.46 1.90
CA ALA A 151 14.53 -17.13 0.82
C ALA A 151 14.23 -16.23 -0.40
N ASP A 152 14.57 -14.94 -0.38
CA ASP A 152 14.37 -14.07 -1.53
C ASP A 152 15.21 -14.58 -2.71
N LEU A 153 14.56 -14.89 -3.83
CA LEU A 153 15.20 -15.28 -5.10
C LEU A 153 14.90 -14.25 -6.20
N GLY A 154 14.31 -13.14 -5.82
CA GLY A 154 13.85 -12.08 -6.71
C GLY A 154 14.98 -11.20 -7.25
N PRO A 155 14.66 -10.37 -8.25
CA PRO A 155 15.63 -9.49 -8.91
C PRO A 155 16.20 -8.38 -8.01
N THR A 156 15.67 -8.19 -6.80
CA THR A 156 16.13 -7.20 -5.82
C THR A 156 17.20 -7.73 -4.87
N LYS A 157 17.28 -9.06 -4.64
CA LYS A 157 18.09 -9.69 -3.58
C LYS A 157 19.53 -9.20 -3.49
N THR A 158 20.23 -9.15 -4.63
CA THR A 158 21.68 -8.91 -4.71
C THR A 158 22.03 -7.47 -5.05
N ARG A 159 21.04 -6.57 -5.07
CA ARG A 159 21.22 -5.19 -5.54
C ARG A 159 21.85 -4.33 -4.45
N GLN A 160 23.05 -3.80 -4.75
CA GLN A 160 23.85 -3.03 -3.81
C GLN A 160 23.44 -1.55 -3.70
N GLU A 161 22.57 -1.05 -4.60
CA GLU A 161 22.18 0.36 -4.58
C GLU A 161 21.13 0.72 -3.51
N SER A 162 20.53 -0.28 -2.87
CA SER A 162 19.51 -0.08 -1.84
C SER A 162 20.09 -0.15 -0.43
N LEU A 163 19.69 0.80 0.41
CA LEU A 163 19.90 0.74 1.86
C LEU A 163 18.88 -0.23 2.45
N LEU A 164 19.36 -1.38 2.92
CA LEU A 164 18.53 -2.34 3.62
C LEU A 164 18.24 -1.84 5.04
N MET A 165 16.97 -1.74 5.38
CA MET A 165 16.49 -1.45 6.74
C MET A 165 15.81 -2.67 7.34
N LYS A 166 15.51 -2.62 8.63
CA LYS A 166 14.62 -3.63 9.24
C LYS A 166 13.22 -3.60 8.61
N PRO A 167 12.40 -4.63 8.86
CA PRO A 167 11.03 -4.61 8.36
C PRO A 167 10.23 -3.41 8.86
N VAL A 168 9.33 -2.92 8.01
CA VAL A 168 8.40 -1.83 8.30
C VAL A 168 7.05 -2.42 8.67
N THR A 169 6.51 -2.06 9.82
CA THR A 169 5.19 -2.53 10.28
C THR A 169 4.43 -1.40 10.97
N LEU A 170 3.09 -1.47 10.96
CA LEU A 170 2.26 -0.62 11.80
C LEU A 170 2.16 -1.12 13.24
N TYR A 171 2.41 -2.42 13.46
CA TYR A 171 2.38 -3.01 14.80
C TYR A 171 3.48 -2.43 15.67
N ASP A 172 3.10 -2.03 16.87
CA ASP A 172 4.02 -1.59 17.93
C ASP A 172 3.47 -2.11 19.25
N SER A 173 4.27 -2.91 19.96
CA SER A 173 3.88 -3.48 21.25
C SER A 173 3.56 -2.42 22.31
N GLN A 174 4.08 -1.18 22.18
CA GLN A 174 3.77 -0.08 23.09
C GLN A 174 2.41 0.57 22.81
N ARG A 175 1.87 0.39 21.60
CA ARG A 175 0.59 0.96 21.16
C ARG A 175 -0.52 -0.08 21.07
N ALA A 176 -0.15 -1.35 20.88
CA ALA A 176 -1.07 -2.47 20.87
C ALA A 176 -1.81 -2.57 22.21
N LEU A 177 -3.13 -2.72 22.13
CA LEU A 177 -3.97 -2.90 23.30
C LEU A 177 -3.68 -4.24 23.97
N SER A 178 -3.98 -4.33 25.27
CA SER A 178 -4.03 -5.62 25.95
C SER A 178 -5.10 -6.51 25.30
N ARG A 179 -5.05 -7.83 25.55
CA ARG A 179 -6.05 -8.77 25.06
C ARG A 179 -7.46 -8.36 25.48
N GLU A 180 -7.62 -7.96 26.74
CA GLU A 180 -8.91 -7.58 27.33
C GLU A 180 -9.46 -6.30 26.67
N GLU A 181 -8.63 -5.27 26.52
CA GLU A 181 -9.02 -4.02 25.86
C GLU A 181 -9.33 -4.23 24.38
N ALA A 182 -8.51 -5.01 23.68
CA ALA A 182 -8.70 -5.31 22.27
C ALA A 182 -10.00 -6.09 22.03
N ARG A 183 -10.33 -7.06 22.88
CA ARG A 183 -11.59 -7.80 22.82
C ARG A 183 -12.79 -6.93 23.15
N LYS A 184 -12.70 -6.07 24.16
CA LYS A 184 -13.75 -5.08 24.44
C LYS A 184 -14.00 -4.16 23.26
N ALA A 185 -12.94 -3.64 22.63
CA ALA A 185 -13.04 -2.78 21.45
C ALA A 185 -13.69 -3.49 20.25
N LEU A 186 -13.52 -4.81 20.15
CA LEU A 186 -14.13 -5.65 19.12
C LEU A 186 -15.45 -6.30 19.58
N ASN A 187 -15.96 -6.03 20.79
CA ASN A 187 -17.13 -6.70 21.35
C ASN A 187 -17.03 -8.25 21.31
N LEU A 188 -15.86 -8.78 21.67
CA LEU A 188 -15.59 -10.21 21.75
C LEU A 188 -15.71 -10.71 23.20
N ASP A 189 -16.20 -11.93 23.36
CA ASP A 189 -16.22 -12.64 24.63
C ASP A 189 -14.77 -12.91 25.10
N LEU A 190 -14.51 -12.70 26.39
CA LEU A 190 -13.15 -12.79 26.95
C LEU A 190 -12.70 -14.23 27.16
N ASP A 191 -13.63 -15.16 27.31
CA ASP A 191 -13.35 -16.56 27.69
C ASP A 191 -13.39 -17.50 26.49
N LYS A 192 -13.91 -17.04 25.35
CA LYS A 192 -14.01 -17.83 24.12
C LYS A 192 -12.80 -17.64 23.20
N PRO A 193 -12.46 -18.64 22.38
CA PRO A 193 -11.41 -18.50 21.40
C PRO A 193 -11.83 -17.54 20.28
N ALA A 194 -10.92 -16.68 19.81
CA ALA A 194 -11.18 -15.74 18.72
C ALA A 194 -10.19 -15.92 17.57
N VAL A 195 -10.69 -15.98 16.33
CA VAL A 195 -9.88 -16.16 15.13
C VAL A 195 -10.13 -15.03 14.13
N LEU A 196 -9.06 -14.34 13.75
CA LEU A 196 -9.08 -13.36 12.67
C LEU A 196 -8.93 -14.05 11.32
N VAL A 197 -9.87 -13.89 10.40
CA VAL A 197 -9.76 -14.38 9.02
C VAL A 197 -9.68 -13.21 8.05
N GLN A 198 -8.49 -12.94 7.52
CA GLN A 198 -8.20 -11.89 6.53
C GLN A 198 -7.90 -12.50 5.16
N MET A 199 -8.91 -13.13 4.58
CA MET A 199 -8.88 -13.59 3.20
C MET A 199 -9.80 -12.74 2.33
N GLY A 200 -9.41 -12.55 1.07
CA GLY A 200 -10.33 -11.95 0.09
C GLY A 200 -11.55 -12.84 -0.13
N VAL A 201 -12.67 -12.25 -0.57
CA VAL A 201 -13.92 -12.92 -0.96
C VAL A 201 -14.56 -12.17 -2.14
N GLY A 202 -15.52 -12.78 -2.82
CA GLY A 202 -16.17 -12.27 -4.04
C GLY A 202 -15.39 -12.61 -5.31
N ASN A 203 -14.73 -13.76 -5.31
CA ASN A 203 -14.11 -14.39 -6.47
C ASN A 203 -14.11 -15.90 -6.20
N SER A 204 -14.55 -16.71 -7.17
CA SER A 204 -14.80 -18.15 -6.99
C SER A 204 -13.68 -18.90 -6.26
N ASP A 205 -12.41 -18.63 -6.59
CA ASP A 205 -11.27 -19.30 -5.98
C ASP A 205 -11.06 -18.85 -4.54
N LEU A 206 -11.24 -17.56 -4.27
CA LEU A 206 -11.14 -17.01 -2.91
C LEU A 206 -12.28 -17.50 -2.02
N ASP A 207 -13.48 -17.62 -2.60
CA ASP A 207 -14.68 -18.06 -1.91
C ASP A 207 -14.57 -19.54 -1.51
N ALA A 208 -14.06 -20.39 -2.41
CA ALA A 208 -13.79 -21.80 -2.11
C ALA A 208 -12.76 -21.96 -0.97
N ARG A 209 -11.71 -21.13 -0.95
CA ARG A 209 -10.71 -21.11 0.13
C ARG A 209 -11.32 -20.63 1.45
N ALA A 210 -12.17 -19.60 1.44
CA ALA A 210 -12.86 -19.14 2.63
C ALA A 210 -13.77 -20.23 3.21
N SER A 211 -14.51 -20.96 2.37
CA SER A 211 -15.31 -22.11 2.82
C SER A 211 -14.47 -23.24 3.41
N ALA A 212 -13.27 -23.53 2.86
CA ALA A 212 -12.36 -24.51 3.43
C ALA A 212 -11.83 -24.09 4.82
N ILE A 213 -11.54 -22.79 5.01
CA ILE A 213 -11.17 -22.24 6.32
C ILE A 213 -12.32 -22.43 7.32
N PHE A 214 -13.56 -22.11 6.94
CA PHE A 214 -14.71 -22.31 7.82
C PHE A 214 -14.87 -23.79 8.21
N ARG A 215 -14.73 -24.73 7.28
CA ARG A 215 -14.77 -26.16 7.62
C ARG A 215 -13.67 -26.56 8.59
N GLY A 216 -12.44 -26.07 8.40
CA GLY A 216 -11.33 -26.32 9.31
C GLY A 216 -11.56 -25.77 10.73
N LEU A 217 -12.25 -24.63 10.86
CA LEU A 217 -12.59 -24.04 12.16
C LEU A 217 -13.79 -24.68 12.85
N SER A 218 -14.56 -25.55 12.17
CA SER A 218 -15.84 -26.07 12.68
C SER A 218 -15.76 -26.89 13.96
N ASN A 219 -14.64 -27.57 14.18
CA ASN A 219 -14.42 -28.38 15.38
C ASN A 219 -13.91 -27.55 16.57
N TRP A 220 -13.57 -26.28 16.36
CA TRP A 220 -13.12 -25.41 17.43
C TRP A 220 -14.33 -24.89 18.23
N LYS A 221 -14.63 -25.58 19.32
CA LYS A 221 -15.76 -25.25 20.20
C LYS A 221 -15.77 -23.77 20.61
N ASP A 222 -16.94 -23.15 20.47
CA ASP A 222 -17.25 -21.77 20.87
C ASP A 222 -16.38 -20.68 20.18
N VAL A 223 -15.74 -20.99 19.05
CA VAL A 223 -14.87 -20.04 18.34
C VAL A 223 -15.63 -18.84 17.79
N GLN A 224 -15.11 -17.65 18.06
CA GLN A 224 -15.55 -16.38 17.50
C GLN A 224 -14.73 -16.07 16.24
N ILE A 225 -15.38 -16.13 15.08
CA ILE A 225 -14.72 -15.83 13.81
C ILE A 225 -14.93 -14.36 13.46
N VAL A 226 -13.84 -13.66 13.20
CA VAL A 226 -13.83 -12.23 12.92
C VAL A 226 -13.25 -11.97 11.54
N MET A 227 -13.98 -11.23 10.71
CA MET A 227 -13.57 -10.90 9.34
C MET A 227 -13.71 -9.40 9.04
N PRO A 228 -12.83 -8.83 8.20
CA PRO A 228 -12.98 -7.43 7.78
C PRO A 228 -14.05 -7.22 6.70
N ARG A 229 -14.46 -8.30 6.02
CA ARG A 229 -15.45 -8.28 4.96
C ARG A 229 -16.48 -9.38 5.19
N LYS A 230 -17.75 -9.10 4.86
CA LYS A 230 -18.82 -10.10 4.87
C LYS A 230 -18.42 -11.30 4.00
N PRO A 231 -18.47 -12.54 4.51
CA PRO A 231 -18.11 -13.74 3.77
C PRO A 231 -19.26 -14.17 2.86
N ILE A 232 -19.50 -13.39 1.81
CA ILE A 232 -20.53 -13.66 0.80
C ILE A 232 -19.88 -13.78 -0.58
N ASP A 233 -20.43 -14.65 -1.41
CA ASP A 233 -20.03 -14.78 -2.82
C ASP A 233 -20.56 -13.62 -3.68
N GLU A 234 -20.27 -13.67 -4.99
CA GLU A 234 -20.74 -12.70 -5.98
C GLU A 234 -22.27 -12.61 -6.11
N ASN A 235 -22.99 -13.68 -5.73
CA ASN A 235 -24.44 -13.76 -5.74
C ASN A 235 -25.07 -13.39 -4.37
N GLY A 236 -24.26 -12.98 -3.40
CA GLY A 236 -24.70 -12.61 -2.05
C GLY A 236 -24.99 -13.80 -1.13
N LYS A 237 -24.62 -15.03 -1.50
CA LYS A 237 -24.80 -16.23 -0.68
C LYS A 237 -23.69 -16.32 0.38
N SER A 238 -24.07 -16.70 1.60
CA SER A 238 -23.10 -16.92 2.70
C SER A 238 -22.13 -18.06 2.38
N LEU A 239 -20.84 -17.81 2.61
CA LEU A 239 -19.75 -18.79 2.54
C LEU A 239 -19.56 -19.55 3.86
N ALA A 240 -20.03 -18.97 4.96
CA ALA A 240 -19.96 -19.56 6.29
C ALA A 240 -21.13 -20.55 6.50
N PRO A 241 -20.89 -21.72 7.13
CA PRO A 241 -21.96 -22.65 7.53
C PRO A 241 -22.99 -21.99 8.43
N SER A 242 -24.26 -22.44 8.36
CA SER A 242 -25.39 -21.84 9.09
C SER A 242 -25.25 -21.85 10.62
N HIS A 243 -24.47 -22.78 11.17
CA HIS A 243 -24.21 -22.89 12.61
C HIS A 243 -23.05 -21.99 13.09
N MET A 244 -22.32 -21.34 12.18
CA MET A 244 -21.25 -20.41 12.52
C MET A 244 -21.70 -18.97 12.39
N ASN A 245 -21.39 -18.17 13.40
CA ASN A 245 -21.53 -16.73 13.32
C ASN A 245 -20.18 -16.08 12.98
N VAL A 246 -20.16 -15.22 11.97
CA VAL A 246 -18.99 -14.44 11.58
C VAL A 246 -19.23 -12.98 11.89
N GLN A 247 -18.46 -12.44 12.82
CA GLN A 247 -18.50 -11.03 13.14
C GLN A 247 -17.71 -10.24 12.10
N VAL A 248 -18.37 -9.27 11.46
CA VAL A 248 -17.71 -8.38 10.51
C VAL A 248 -17.25 -7.13 11.24
N ILE A 249 -15.94 -6.94 11.33
CA ILE A 249 -15.33 -5.76 11.95
C ILE A 249 -14.79 -4.82 10.90
N ARG A 250 -14.76 -3.54 11.24
CA ARG A 250 -14.21 -2.47 10.40
C ARG A 250 -13.42 -1.55 11.31
N HIS A 251 -12.15 -1.88 11.49
CA HIS A 251 -11.24 -1.17 12.38
C HIS A 251 -9.89 -0.99 11.71
N PHE A 252 -9.36 0.23 11.79
CA PHE A 252 -8.02 0.55 11.32
C PHE A 252 -7.34 1.51 12.31
N PRO A 253 -6.08 1.26 12.69
CA PRO A 253 -5.25 0.11 12.29
C PRO A 253 -5.61 -1.17 13.07
N LEU A 254 -5.79 -2.31 12.37
CA LEU A 254 -6.06 -3.59 13.06
C LEU A 254 -4.84 -4.08 13.86
N ALA A 255 -3.65 -3.63 13.47
CA ALA A 255 -2.39 -3.90 14.18
C ALA A 255 -2.48 -3.63 15.69
N ASP A 256 -3.22 -2.58 16.10
CA ASP A 256 -3.35 -2.20 17.52
C ASP A 256 -4.26 -3.18 18.30
N LEU A 257 -5.04 -4.03 17.61
CA LEU A 257 -5.99 -4.97 18.21
C LEU A 257 -5.61 -6.45 18.01
N LEU A 258 -4.43 -6.75 17.47
CA LEU A 258 -4.03 -8.12 17.14
C LEU A 258 -4.05 -9.07 18.35
N HIS A 259 -3.79 -8.56 19.56
CA HIS A 259 -3.86 -9.34 20.80
C HIS A 259 -5.30 -9.79 21.16
N ALA A 260 -6.33 -9.33 20.46
CA ALA A 260 -7.69 -9.86 20.64
C ALA A 260 -7.81 -11.33 20.21
N PHE A 261 -6.97 -11.77 19.27
CA PHE A 261 -7.12 -13.04 18.57
C PHE A 261 -6.16 -14.11 19.10
N ASP A 262 -6.67 -15.31 19.27
CA ASP A 262 -5.87 -16.48 19.65
C ASP A 262 -5.25 -17.18 18.44
N ALA A 263 -5.75 -16.89 17.24
CA ALA A 263 -5.14 -17.29 15.97
C ALA A 263 -5.58 -16.37 14.83
N ALA A 264 -4.86 -16.42 13.71
CA ALA A 264 -5.23 -15.77 12.47
C ALA A 264 -5.09 -16.68 11.25
N VAL A 265 -5.87 -16.40 10.21
CA VAL A 265 -5.73 -16.98 8.87
C VAL A 265 -5.69 -15.83 7.87
N CYS A 266 -4.58 -15.66 7.16
CA CYS A 266 -4.43 -14.54 6.23
C CYS A 266 -3.49 -14.85 5.05
N ALA A 267 -3.50 -13.96 4.07
CA ALA A 267 -2.53 -14.00 2.99
C ALA A 267 -1.12 -13.64 3.52
N ALA A 268 -0.08 -14.29 2.99
CA ALA A 268 1.31 -13.97 3.33
C ALA A 268 1.86 -12.73 2.61
N GLY A 269 1.06 -11.66 2.55
CA GLY A 269 1.52 -10.36 2.09
C GLY A 269 2.51 -9.74 3.08
N TYR A 270 3.35 -8.83 2.59
CA TYR A 270 4.37 -8.18 3.42
C TYR A 270 3.80 -7.62 4.74
N ASN A 271 2.75 -6.80 4.71
CA ASN A 271 2.25 -6.16 5.92
C ASN A 271 1.70 -7.18 6.91
N SER A 272 0.85 -8.10 6.46
CA SER A 272 0.22 -9.11 7.31
C SER A 272 1.27 -9.95 8.05
N VAL A 273 2.30 -10.44 7.35
CA VAL A 273 3.40 -11.20 7.96
C VAL A 273 4.15 -10.38 9.00
N HIS A 274 4.46 -9.12 8.68
CA HIS A 274 5.21 -8.24 9.57
C HIS A 274 4.34 -7.56 10.65
N GLU A 275 3.04 -7.82 10.69
CA GLU A 275 2.13 -7.40 11.77
C GLU A 275 1.86 -8.57 12.72
N VAL A 276 1.48 -9.75 12.21
CA VAL A 276 1.05 -10.89 13.05
C VAL A 276 2.21 -11.60 13.76
N ILE A 277 3.38 -11.69 13.13
CA ILE A 277 4.56 -12.34 13.72
C ILE A 277 5.07 -11.55 14.93
N PRO A 278 5.37 -10.24 14.85
CA PRO A 278 5.82 -9.50 16.03
C PRO A 278 4.71 -9.35 17.08
N ALA A 279 3.43 -9.41 16.70
CA ALA A 279 2.30 -9.52 17.63
C ALA A 279 2.16 -10.90 18.28
N ALA A 280 2.99 -11.86 17.89
CA ALA A 280 2.98 -13.25 18.35
C ALA A 280 1.60 -13.92 18.23
N VAL A 281 0.85 -13.63 17.16
CA VAL A 281 -0.43 -14.27 16.88
C VAL A 281 -0.20 -15.56 16.07
N PRO A 282 -0.60 -16.74 16.59
CA PRO A 282 -0.50 -18.00 15.84
C PRO A 282 -1.25 -17.90 14.51
N THR A 283 -0.53 -18.01 13.39
CA THR A 283 -1.12 -17.68 12.09
C THR A 283 -0.96 -18.83 11.11
N LEU A 284 -2.03 -19.12 10.36
CA LEU A 284 -1.97 -19.89 9.12
C LEU A 284 -1.86 -18.93 7.93
N PHE A 285 -0.79 -19.08 7.16
CA PHE A 285 -0.65 -18.36 5.90
C PHE A 285 -1.13 -19.18 4.70
N ILE A 286 -1.95 -18.53 3.87
CA ILE A 286 -2.41 -19.06 2.58
C ILE A 286 -1.96 -18.08 1.49
N ALA A 287 -1.00 -18.48 0.66
CA ALA A 287 -0.43 -17.58 -0.34
C ALA A 287 -1.48 -17.07 -1.34
N ASN A 288 -1.43 -15.76 -1.63
CA ASN A 288 -2.22 -15.13 -2.68
C ASN A 288 -1.28 -14.30 -3.56
N ASN A 289 -0.43 -14.99 -4.32
CA ASN A 289 0.58 -14.39 -5.19
C ASN A 289 -0.08 -13.48 -6.24
N ARG A 290 -0.14 -12.18 -5.95
CA ARG A 290 -0.63 -11.14 -6.86
C ARG A 290 0.46 -10.13 -7.17
N GLY A 291 0.48 -9.63 -8.41
CA GLY A 291 1.45 -8.63 -8.85
C GLY A 291 2.89 -9.16 -8.80
N THR A 292 3.76 -8.43 -8.10
CA THR A 292 5.18 -8.76 -7.96
C THR A 292 5.51 -9.49 -6.66
N ASP A 293 4.59 -9.64 -5.70
CA ASP A 293 4.90 -10.18 -4.37
C ASP A 293 5.02 -11.72 -4.36
N ASP A 294 6.12 -12.27 -3.87
CA ASP A 294 6.26 -13.72 -3.67
C ASP A 294 5.81 -14.15 -2.26
N GLN A 295 4.49 -14.25 -2.09
CA GLN A 295 3.88 -14.65 -0.82
C GLN A 295 4.09 -16.12 -0.51
N LYS A 296 4.13 -16.99 -1.53
CA LYS A 296 4.33 -18.44 -1.36
C LYS A 296 5.68 -18.72 -0.69
N THR A 297 6.76 -18.17 -1.24
CA THR A 297 8.10 -18.34 -0.68
C THR A 297 8.17 -17.79 0.75
N ARG A 298 7.57 -16.62 1.00
CA ARG A 298 7.49 -16.03 2.35
C ARG A 298 6.77 -16.95 3.34
N ALA A 299 5.59 -17.45 2.96
CA ALA A 299 4.76 -18.29 3.81
C ALA A 299 5.45 -19.62 4.17
N GLN A 300 6.06 -20.27 3.17
CA GLN A 300 6.81 -21.51 3.36
C GLN A 300 8.02 -21.29 4.27
N TRP A 301 8.78 -20.20 4.07
CA TRP A 301 9.91 -19.89 4.93
C TRP A 301 9.46 -19.66 6.38
N CYS A 302 8.38 -18.90 6.60
CA CYS A 302 7.85 -18.67 7.95
C CYS A 302 7.45 -19.97 8.64
N ALA A 303 6.78 -20.88 7.93
CA ALA A 303 6.39 -22.18 8.45
C ALA A 303 7.60 -23.08 8.77
N ASN A 304 8.58 -23.16 7.87
CA ASN A 304 9.79 -23.95 8.07
C ASN A 304 10.64 -23.49 9.26
N HIS A 305 10.53 -22.21 9.66
CA HIS A 305 11.22 -21.63 10.82
C HIS A 305 10.37 -21.59 12.09
N GLY A 306 9.15 -22.15 12.05
CA GLY A 306 8.23 -22.26 13.19
C GLY A 306 7.45 -21.00 13.53
N PHE A 307 7.45 -19.98 12.67
CA PHE A 307 6.73 -18.71 12.92
C PHE A 307 5.24 -18.78 12.56
N SER A 308 4.81 -19.78 11.80
CA SER A 308 3.44 -19.90 11.32
C SER A 308 3.13 -21.33 10.87
N LEU A 309 1.87 -21.58 10.52
CA LEU A 309 1.49 -22.67 9.64
C LEU A 309 1.47 -22.16 8.18
N TYR A 310 1.51 -23.10 7.23
CA TYR A 310 1.37 -22.83 5.80
C TYR A 310 0.40 -23.86 5.21
N ALA A 311 -0.52 -23.39 4.36
CA ALA A 311 -1.31 -24.25 3.49
C ALA A 311 -1.04 -23.93 2.03
N ASN A 312 -0.98 -24.97 1.21
CA ASN A 312 -0.95 -24.86 -0.23
C ASN A 312 -2.27 -24.25 -0.73
N ASN A 313 -2.17 -23.08 -1.35
CA ASN A 313 -3.32 -22.33 -1.82
C ASN A 313 -4.10 -23.02 -2.97
N ASP A 314 -3.51 -24.06 -3.56
CA ASP A 314 -4.10 -24.86 -4.64
C ASP A 314 -4.84 -26.11 -4.11
N SER A 315 -4.77 -26.40 -2.81
CA SER A 315 -5.46 -27.55 -2.18
C SER A 315 -6.43 -27.09 -1.11
N LEU A 316 -7.73 -27.19 -1.37
CA LEU A 316 -8.78 -26.89 -0.39
C LEU A 316 -8.71 -27.83 0.81
N GLU A 317 -8.32 -29.08 0.58
CA GLU A 317 -8.16 -30.08 1.64
C GLU A 317 -7.01 -29.70 2.58
N ASP A 318 -5.86 -29.27 2.03
CA ASP A 318 -4.74 -28.82 2.87
C ASP A 318 -5.10 -27.54 3.63
N ILE A 319 -5.81 -26.59 2.99
CA ILE A 319 -6.33 -25.40 3.70
C ILE A 319 -7.19 -25.80 4.89
N GLU A 320 -8.12 -26.73 4.70
CA GLU A 320 -9.00 -27.23 5.76
C GLU A 320 -8.22 -27.91 6.90
N HIS A 321 -7.33 -28.86 6.56
CA HIS A 321 -6.50 -29.58 7.54
C HIS A 321 -5.57 -28.66 8.32
N GLN A 322 -4.87 -27.73 7.65
CA GLN A 322 -3.96 -26.80 8.34
C GLN A 322 -4.73 -25.79 9.18
N THR A 323 -5.92 -25.37 8.74
CA THR A 323 -6.78 -24.48 9.54
C THR A 323 -7.23 -25.20 10.82
N ALA A 324 -7.64 -26.46 10.72
CA ALA A 324 -8.05 -27.26 11.88
C ALA A 324 -6.97 -27.41 12.94
N LYS A 325 -5.68 -27.31 12.57
CA LYS A 325 -4.58 -27.36 13.54
C LYS A 325 -4.56 -26.17 14.49
N LEU A 326 -5.11 -25.02 14.12
CA LEU A 326 -5.12 -23.81 14.96
C LEU A 326 -5.88 -24.02 16.28
N GLN A 327 -6.81 -24.98 16.36
CA GLN A 327 -7.54 -25.26 17.60
C GLN A 327 -6.62 -25.77 18.72
N PHE A 328 -5.51 -26.44 18.38
CA PHE A 328 -4.64 -27.11 19.35
C PHE A 328 -3.80 -26.09 20.17
N PRO A 329 -4.01 -26.00 21.50
CA PRO A 329 -3.33 -25.00 22.33
C PRO A 329 -1.81 -25.15 22.36
N LEU A 330 -1.29 -26.38 22.41
CA LEU A 330 0.15 -26.64 22.44
C LEU A 330 0.86 -26.13 21.18
N LEU A 331 0.26 -26.34 20.01
CA LEU A 331 0.79 -25.84 18.74
C LEU A 331 0.79 -24.31 18.72
N ARG A 332 -0.29 -23.68 19.17
CA ARG A 332 -0.36 -22.21 19.29
C ARG A 332 0.73 -21.67 20.21
N GLN A 333 0.94 -22.29 21.38
CA GLN A 333 1.99 -21.91 22.31
C GLN A 333 3.40 -22.04 21.70
N GLN A 334 3.67 -23.10 20.92
CA GLN A 334 4.94 -23.27 20.21
C GLN A 334 5.19 -22.14 19.19
N ILE A 335 4.17 -21.80 18.40
CA ILE A 335 4.25 -20.70 17.42
C ILE A 335 4.47 -19.36 18.14
N VAL A 336 3.70 -19.07 19.20
CA VAL A 336 3.88 -17.84 20.02
C VAL A 336 5.29 -17.76 20.60
N ALA A 337 5.80 -18.84 21.18
CA ALA A 337 7.14 -18.88 21.77
C ALA A 337 8.21 -18.59 20.71
N ARG A 338 8.04 -19.11 19.49
CA ARG A 338 8.96 -18.86 18.38
C ARG A 338 8.86 -17.42 17.87
N CYS A 339 7.66 -16.89 17.68
CA CYS A 339 7.43 -15.50 17.28
C CYS A 339 8.03 -14.50 18.28
N LYS A 340 7.98 -14.76 19.58
CA LYS A 340 8.59 -13.89 20.61
C LYS A 340 10.11 -13.79 20.52
N GLN A 341 10.77 -14.65 19.75
CA GLN A 341 12.23 -14.64 19.56
C GLN A 341 12.67 -13.76 18.38
N VAL A 342 11.73 -13.21 17.58
CA VAL A 342 12.09 -12.35 16.44
C VAL A 342 12.66 -11.02 16.94
N PRO A 343 13.62 -10.42 16.21
CA PRO A 343 14.07 -9.07 16.50
C PRO A 343 12.95 -8.05 16.26
N PHE A 344 13.04 -6.88 16.91
CA PHE A 344 12.09 -5.78 16.69
C PHE A 344 12.08 -5.30 15.23
N PHE A 345 10.89 -5.08 14.69
CA PHE A 345 10.68 -4.57 13.33
C PHE A 345 10.59 -3.04 13.33
N ASN A 346 11.66 -2.37 13.77
CA ASN A 346 11.71 -0.90 13.89
C ASN A 346 12.12 -0.19 12.58
N GLY A 347 11.92 -0.82 11.42
CA GLY A 347 12.31 -0.23 10.13
C GLY A 347 11.58 1.06 9.80
N ALA A 348 10.34 1.24 10.29
CA ALA A 348 9.61 2.50 10.12
C ALA A 348 10.36 3.68 10.75
N ARG A 349 10.92 3.47 11.96
CA ARG A 349 11.72 4.48 12.69
C ARG A 349 13.07 4.71 12.03
N GLU A 350 13.78 3.65 11.63
CA GLU A 350 15.07 3.77 10.94
C GLU A 350 14.95 4.58 9.65
N ILE A 351 13.87 4.38 8.88
CA ILE A 351 13.59 5.15 7.67
C ILE A 351 13.20 6.59 8.01
N ALA A 352 12.38 6.81 9.04
CA ALA A 352 11.99 8.14 9.48
C ALA A 352 13.22 8.97 9.91
N ASP A 353 14.13 8.40 10.70
CA ASP A 353 15.37 9.05 11.14
C ASP A 353 16.25 9.46 9.96
N LEU A 354 16.41 8.57 8.97
CA LEU A 354 17.14 8.89 7.74
C LEU A 354 16.45 10.03 6.96
N ILE A 355 15.13 9.99 6.82
CA ILE A 355 14.36 11.05 6.15
C ILE A 355 14.56 12.38 6.87
N ILE A 356 14.51 12.40 8.20
CA ILE A 356 14.72 13.62 9.01
C ILE A 356 16.09 14.23 8.71
N ILE A 357 17.15 13.43 8.67
CA ILE A 357 18.50 13.90 8.28
C ILE A 357 18.47 14.52 6.89
N LEU A 358 17.76 13.90 5.94
CA LEU A 358 17.64 14.36 4.55
C LEU A 358 16.75 15.60 4.38
N THR A 359 15.95 15.98 5.39
CA THR A 359 15.22 17.27 5.37
C THR A 359 16.13 18.48 5.59
N ASN A 360 17.31 18.29 6.18
CA ASN A 360 18.20 19.37 6.54
C ASN A 360 19.11 19.79 5.36
N GLU A 361 19.02 21.06 4.96
CA GLU A 361 19.71 21.63 3.81
C GLU A 361 21.24 21.48 3.87
N LYS A 362 21.85 21.53 5.06
CA LYS A 362 23.32 21.38 5.20
C LYS A 362 23.78 19.99 4.76
N TYR A 363 23.01 18.96 5.08
CA TYR A 363 23.30 17.58 4.65
C TYR A 363 22.91 17.36 3.20
N SER A 364 21.78 17.92 2.76
CA SER A 364 21.35 17.85 1.36
C SER A 364 22.36 18.48 0.40
N THR A 365 22.98 19.62 0.75
CA THR A 365 23.99 20.30 -0.10
C THR A 365 25.35 19.60 -0.11
N LEU A 366 25.76 18.93 0.97
CA LEU A 366 26.95 18.10 1.01
C LEU A 366 26.81 16.84 0.15
N VAL A 367 25.61 16.22 0.14
CA VAL A 367 25.34 15.02 -0.64
C VAL A 367 25.00 15.34 -2.11
N ASN A 368 24.33 16.47 -2.38
CA ASN A 368 24.03 16.95 -3.73
C ASN A 368 25.28 17.45 -4.50
N LYS A 369 26.44 17.59 -3.84
CA LYS A 369 27.66 18.15 -4.48
C LYS A 369 28.55 17.16 -5.21
N ARG A 370 28.22 15.87 -5.35
CA ARG A 370 29.04 14.96 -6.17
C ARG A 370 28.18 14.06 -7.07
N VAL A 371 28.27 14.32 -8.38
CA VAL A 371 28.21 13.34 -9.48
C VAL A 371 26.83 13.00 -10.11
N GLN A 372 25.68 13.40 -9.58
CA GLN A 372 24.39 12.88 -10.12
C GLN A 372 23.76 13.68 -11.28
N TYR A 373 23.80 15.01 -11.30
CA TYR A 373 23.15 15.82 -12.36
C TYR A 373 23.78 15.63 -13.75
N GLN A 374 25.12 15.56 -13.83
CA GLN A 374 25.81 15.31 -15.11
C GLN A 374 25.63 13.87 -15.60
N ARG A 375 25.53 12.88 -14.70
CA ARG A 375 25.17 11.50 -15.07
C ARG A 375 23.74 11.41 -15.58
N PHE A 376 22.81 12.20 -15.05
CA PHE A 376 21.41 12.22 -15.49
C PHE A 376 21.21 12.89 -16.85
N ILE A 377 21.91 13.99 -17.14
CA ILE A 377 21.92 14.64 -18.47
C ILE A 377 22.64 13.76 -19.48
N ALA A 378 23.79 13.16 -19.12
CA ALA A 378 24.47 12.17 -19.95
C ALA A 378 23.59 10.93 -20.18
N PHE A 379 22.82 10.50 -19.16
CA PHE A 379 21.86 9.41 -19.27
C PHE A 379 20.68 9.74 -20.20
N ALA A 380 20.12 10.95 -20.07
CA ALA A 380 19.11 11.49 -20.97
C ALA A 380 19.64 11.68 -22.41
N ALA A 381 20.94 11.91 -22.57
CA ALA A 381 21.64 11.95 -23.87
C ALA A 381 21.95 10.54 -24.42
N THR A 382 22.27 9.54 -23.59
CA THR A 382 22.38 8.13 -24.02
C THR A 382 21.03 7.50 -24.35
N LEU A 383 19.95 7.97 -23.72
CA LEU A 383 18.57 7.77 -24.19
C LEU A 383 18.26 8.52 -25.49
N ARG A 384 19.21 9.21 -26.12
CA ARG A 384 19.16 9.70 -27.51
C ARG A 384 20.25 9.05 -28.39
N GLY A 385 20.89 7.97 -27.94
CA GLY A 385 21.83 7.17 -28.73
C GLY A 385 21.14 6.18 -29.69
N SER A 386 21.92 5.41 -30.47
CA SER A 386 21.40 4.46 -31.46
C SER A 386 20.37 3.45 -30.90
N GLU A 387 20.51 3.02 -29.64
CA GLU A 387 19.52 2.18 -28.95
C GLU A 387 18.14 2.86 -28.75
N PHE A 388 18.07 4.18 -28.65
CA PHE A 388 16.81 4.93 -28.59
C PHE A 388 16.09 4.93 -29.93
N TYR A 389 16.82 5.05 -31.03
CA TYR A 389 16.24 4.95 -32.37
C TYR A 389 15.75 3.52 -32.64
N ILE A 390 16.51 2.50 -32.24
CA ILE A 390 16.10 1.09 -32.33
C ILE A 390 14.86 0.84 -31.44
N ARG A 391 14.85 1.30 -30.18
CA ARG A 391 13.66 1.20 -29.31
C ARG A 391 12.48 2.01 -29.84
N ARG A 392 12.69 3.13 -30.53
CA ARG A 392 11.61 3.94 -31.11
C ARG A 392 11.05 3.31 -32.38
N ILE A 393 11.88 2.62 -33.16
CA ILE A 393 11.46 1.79 -34.30
C ILE A 393 10.71 0.57 -33.77
N VAL A 394 11.26 -0.18 -32.81
CA VAL A 394 10.62 -1.35 -32.19
C VAL A 394 9.33 -0.98 -31.46
N ASN A 395 9.32 0.10 -30.67
CA ASN A 395 8.09 0.59 -30.05
C ASN A 395 7.13 1.20 -31.08
N GLY A 396 7.64 1.71 -32.21
CA GLY A 396 6.84 2.19 -33.33
C GLY A 396 6.12 1.06 -34.05
N THR A 397 6.82 -0.05 -34.32
CA THR A 397 6.26 -1.26 -34.92
C THR A 397 5.36 -2.00 -33.93
N LEU A 398 5.72 -2.11 -32.65
CA LEU A 398 4.84 -2.65 -31.60
C LEU A 398 3.60 -1.78 -31.39
N ARG A 399 3.71 -0.46 -31.54
CA ARG A 399 2.56 0.45 -31.44
C ARG A 399 1.68 0.37 -32.69
N LEU A 400 2.25 0.20 -33.88
CA LEU A 400 1.50 -0.07 -35.10
C LEU A 400 0.78 -1.43 -35.00
N ALA A 401 1.47 -2.47 -34.53
CA ALA A 401 0.89 -3.77 -34.25
C ALA A 401 -0.20 -3.70 -33.17
N ALA A 402 -0.01 -2.91 -32.12
CA ALA A 402 -1.03 -2.66 -31.10
C ALA A 402 -2.21 -1.84 -31.65
N LEU A 403 -1.99 -0.91 -32.58
CA LEU A 403 -3.05 -0.16 -33.25
C LEU A 403 -3.86 -1.04 -34.21
N ILE A 404 -3.19 -1.93 -34.96
CA ILE A 404 -3.82 -2.95 -35.81
C ILE A 404 -4.59 -3.95 -34.94
N PHE A 405 -3.99 -4.45 -33.86
CA PHE A 405 -4.64 -5.30 -32.87
C PHE A 405 -5.86 -4.62 -32.25
N ARG A 406 -5.79 -3.30 -31.98
CA ARG A 406 -6.90 -2.51 -31.42
C ARG A 406 -8.00 -2.21 -32.43
N ALA A 407 -7.69 -2.20 -33.73
CA ALA A 407 -8.67 -2.12 -34.80
C ALA A 407 -9.41 -3.46 -34.99
N ILE A 408 -8.75 -4.59 -34.71
CA ILE A 408 -9.32 -5.95 -34.82
C ILE A 408 -10.03 -6.37 -33.51
N PHE A 409 -9.53 -5.92 -32.36
CA PHE A 409 -10.07 -6.17 -31.02
C PHE A 409 -10.26 -4.84 -30.27
N PRO A 410 -11.33 -4.09 -30.54
CA PRO A 410 -11.63 -2.86 -29.81
C PRO A 410 -11.76 -3.20 -28.33
N HIS A 411 -10.94 -2.54 -27.49
CA HIS A 411 -11.14 -2.61 -26.04
C HIS A 411 -12.47 -1.94 -25.71
N ASN A 412 -13.21 -2.51 -24.75
CA ASN A 412 -14.36 -1.87 -24.14
C ASN A 412 -14.04 -0.38 -23.91
N GLU A 413 -14.80 0.49 -24.56
CA GLU A 413 -14.73 1.92 -24.33
C GLU A 413 -14.96 2.12 -22.83
N LEU A 414 -13.90 2.48 -22.09
CA LEU A 414 -14.09 2.97 -20.75
C LEU A 414 -14.98 4.21 -20.90
N PRO A 415 -16.09 4.32 -20.16
CA PRO A 415 -16.96 5.48 -20.24
C PRO A 415 -16.11 6.73 -20.12
N GLU A 416 -16.25 7.64 -21.08
CA GLU A 416 -15.64 8.96 -20.98
C GLU A 416 -16.13 9.58 -19.67
N ALA A 417 -15.22 10.02 -18.79
CA ALA A 417 -15.63 10.65 -17.54
C ALA A 417 -16.41 11.92 -17.89
N LYS A 418 -17.74 11.88 -17.75
CA LYS A 418 -18.67 12.98 -18.00
C LYS A 418 -18.91 13.72 -16.69
N GLY A 419 -18.94 15.06 -16.73
CA GLY A 419 -19.29 15.89 -15.58
C GLY A 419 -18.23 16.94 -15.19
N GLU A 420 -18.62 17.78 -14.24
CA GLU A 420 -17.80 18.83 -13.63
C GLU A 420 -16.61 18.27 -12.83
N VAL A 421 -15.61 19.12 -12.57
CA VAL A 421 -14.51 18.76 -11.66
C VAL A 421 -14.89 19.14 -10.24
N ILE A 422 -14.95 18.13 -9.37
CA ILE A 422 -15.33 18.28 -7.97
C ILE A 422 -14.06 18.51 -7.14
N PHE A 423 -14.05 19.58 -6.36
CA PHE A 423 -12.97 19.90 -5.43
C PHE A 423 -13.44 19.71 -3.99
N SER A 424 -12.59 19.12 -3.16
CA SER A 424 -12.82 19.05 -1.72
C SER A 424 -11.49 18.95 -0.99
N ASP A 425 -11.39 19.58 0.17
CA ASP A 425 -10.33 19.43 1.18
C ASP A 425 -10.83 18.65 2.41
N SER A 426 -12.05 18.10 2.35
CA SER A 426 -12.66 17.37 3.47
C SER A 426 -11.87 16.11 3.79
N ARG A 427 -11.70 15.84 5.09
CA ARG A 427 -11.12 14.58 5.59
C ARG A 427 -12.20 13.54 5.90
N ASN A 428 -13.43 13.78 5.48
CA ASN A 428 -14.54 12.85 5.64
C ASN A 428 -14.56 11.79 4.52
N PHE A 429 -13.91 10.65 4.76
CA PHE A 429 -13.87 9.56 3.80
C PHE A 429 -15.27 9.04 3.40
N LYS A 430 -16.31 9.19 4.25
CA LYS A 430 -17.67 8.77 3.90
C LYS A 430 -18.26 9.65 2.80
N THR A 431 -18.07 10.97 2.91
CA THR A 431 -18.48 11.95 1.91
C THR A 431 -17.66 11.78 0.62
N LEU A 432 -16.36 11.51 0.75
CA LEU A 432 -15.46 11.42 -0.41
C LEU A 432 -15.48 10.08 -1.14
N ASP A 433 -15.91 9.00 -0.50
CA ASP A 433 -15.91 7.63 -1.06
C ASP A 433 -16.63 7.57 -2.42
N LYS A 434 -17.75 8.29 -2.55
CA LYS A 434 -18.54 8.35 -3.80
C LYS A 434 -17.83 9.06 -4.94
N TYR A 435 -16.81 9.88 -4.68
CA TYR A 435 -16.03 10.59 -5.71
C TYR A 435 -14.70 9.87 -6.00
N ILE A 436 -14.08 9.33 -4.95
CA ILE A 436 -12.80 8.60 -5.06
C ILE A 436 -12.99 7.31 -5.85
N LYS A 437 -14.05 6.53 -5.57
CA LYS A 437 -14.24 5.16 -6.07
C LYS A 437 -15.00 5.06 -7.40
N THR A 438 -15.70 6.10 -7.81
CA THR A 438 -16.48 6.16 -9.07
C THR A 438 -15.67 6.82 -10.18
N GLN A 439 -16.18 6.87 -11.41
CA GLN A 439 -15.51 7.51 -12.56
C GLN A 439 -15.62 9.06 -12.57
N GLU A 440 -15.86 9.67 -11.40
CA GLU A 440 -15.95 11.11 -11.23
C GLU A 440 -14.58 11.81 -11.32
N ARG A 441 -14.59 13.02 -11.90
CA ARG A 441 -13.43 13.92 -11.93
C ARG A 441 -13.30 14.61 -10.58
N PHE A 442 -12.43 14.08 -9.73
CA PHE A 442 -12.29 14.52 -8.33
C PHE A 442 -10.87 14.98 -8.01
N GLU A 443 -10.78 16.19 -7.45
CA GLU A 443 -9.56 16.83 -6.97
C GLU A 443 -9.61 16.97 -5.45
N HIS A 444 -8.93 16.07 -4.75
CA HIS A 444 -8.67 16.22 -3.32
C HIS A 444 -7.56 17.27 -3.13
N LEU A 445 -7.84 18.28 -2.31
CA LEU A 445 -6.93 19.35 -1.93
C LEU A 445 -6.38 19.10 -0.53
N LEU A 446 -5.24 19.71 -0.23
CA LEU A 446 -4.69 19.73 1.12
C LEU A 446 -5.58 20.62 2.01
N GLU A 447 -5.88 20.16 3.22
CA GLU A 447 -6.59 20.93 4.24
C GLU A 447 -5.85 22.24 4.52
N HIS A 448 -6.59 23.35 4.54
CA HIS A 448 -6.03 24.71 4.71
C HIS A 448 -5.00 25.15 3.67
N GLY A 449 -5.04 24.58 2.45
CA GLY A 449 -4.17 25.01 1.36
C GLY A 449 -4.31 26.50 1.02
N SER A 450 -3.20 27.16 0.69
CA SER A 450 -3.19 28.58 0.35
C SER A 450 -4.06 28.91 -0.88
N ALA A 451 -4.53 30.16 -0.98
CA ALA A 451 -5.28 30.63 -2.15
C ALA A 451 -4.48 30.46 -3.47
N LYS A 452 -3.15 30.61 -3.39
CA LYS A 452 -2.23 30.36 -4.51
C LYS A 452 -2.25 28.88 -4.90
N TYR A 453 -2.13 27.98 -3.94
CA TYR A 453 -2.20 26.54 -4.18
C TYR A 453 -3.54 26.12 -4.79
N ILE A 454 -4.66 26.60 -4.24
CA ILE A 454 -5.99 26.29 -4.76
C ILE A 454 -6.13 26.77 -6.21
N THR A 455 -5.63 27.97 -6.52
CA THR A 455 -5.64 28.53 -7.88
C THR A 455 -4.82 27.66 -8.84
N GLU A 456 -3.60 27.28 -8.45
CA GLU A 456 -2.74 26.40 -9.23
C GLU A 456 -3.41 25.03 -9.48
N ARG A 457 -4.06 24.47 -8.46
CA ARG A 457 -4.77 23.19 -8.56
C ARG A 457 -5.95 23.23 -9.51
N LYS A 458 -6.71 24.33 -9.53
CA LYS A 458 -7.77 24.55 -10.52
C LYS A 458 -7.20 24.63 -11.94
N ALA A 459 -6.07 25.31 -12.14
CA ALA A 459 -5.41 25.37 -13.44
C ALA A 459 -4.90 24.00 -13.92
N ILE A 460 -4.32 23.20 -13.02
CA ILE A 460 -3.88 21.82 -13.32
C ILE A 460 -5.06 20.94 -13.72
N ALA A 461 -6.18 21.02 -12.99
CA ALA A 461 -7.39 20.30 -13.33
C ALA A 461 -7.95 20.73 -14.70
N LYS A 462 -7.91 22.03 -15.02
CA LYS A 462 -8.33 22.56 -16.32
C LYS A 462 -7.52 21.97 -17.46
N ASP A 463 -6.19 21.98 -17.32
CA ASP A 463 -5.29 21.37 -18.30
C ASP A 463 -5.61 19.88 -18.44
N ALA A 464 -5.82 19.17 -17.33
CA ALA A 464 -6.05 17.72 -17.29
C ALA A 464 -7.41 17.27 -17.84
N TYR A 465 -8.49 18.02 -17.59
CA TYR A 465 -9.86 17.58 -17.87
C TYR A 465 -10.62 18.40 -18.93
N GLY A 466 -10.19 19.63 -19.25
CA GLY A 466 -10.90 20.54 -20.17
C GLY A 466 -11.60 21.70 -19.46
N GLU A 467 -12.63 22.30 -20.08
CA GLU A 467 -13.41 23.40 -19.48
C GLU A 467 -14.17 22.95 -18.21
N ILE A 468 -14.33 23.88 -17.26
CA ILE A 468 -14.71 23.60 -15.87
C ILE A 468 -15.93 24.43 -15.45
N GLU A 469 -16.95 23.78 -14.91
CA GLU A 469 -17.82 24.35 -13.85
C GLU A 469 -17.36 23.77 -12.49
N ILE A 470 -17.38 24.61 -11.45
CA ILE A 470 -16.79 24.30 -10.13
C ILE A 470 -17.91 24.13 -9.11
N THR A 471 -18.09 22.91 -8.60
CA THR A 471 -19.02 22.64 -7.49
C THR A 471 -18.24 22.26 -6.22
N PRO A 472 -18.34 23.05 -5.13
CA PRO A 472 -17.77 22.68 -3.83
C PRO A 472 -18.62 21.59 -3.14
N VAL A 473 -17.97 20.69 -2.40
CA VAL A 473 -18.68 19.71 -1.57
C VAL A 473 -19.01 20.33 -0.21
N LEU A 474 -20.30 20.40 0.14
CA LEU A 474 -20.79 20.82 1.46
C LEU A 474 -20.95 19.57 2.36
N ASP A 475 -20.36 19.59 3.57
CA ASP A 475 -20.42 18.48 4.53
C ASP A 475 -21.76 18.48 5.30
N PRO A 476 -22.53 17.37 5.33
CA PRO A 476 -23.67 17.22 6.23
C PRO A 476 -23.22 16.86 7.66
N ILE A 477 -23.98 17.30 8.67
CA ILE A 477 -23.76 17.06 10.11
C ILE A 477 -23.78 15.54 10.44
N GLU A 478 -22.83 15.12 11.28
CA GLU A 478 -22.46 13.72 11.58
C GLU A 478 -23.48 12.93 12.42
N LEU A 479 -23.75 11.70 11.99
CA LEU A 479 -24.03 10.55 12.85
C LEU A 479 -22.91 9.53 12.60
N GLU A 480 -22.17 9.17 13.66
CA GLU A 480 -21.05 8.24 13.61
C GLU A 480 -21.49 6.84 13.16
N THR A 481 -20.64 6.19 12.36
CA THR A 481 -20.66 4.73 12.06
C THR A 481 -19.64 4.35 10.97
N HIS A 482 -18.60 3.65 11.42
CA HIS A 482 -17.76 2.59 10.82
C HIS A 482 -16.97 2.77 9.50
N LEU A 483 -15.66 2.47 9.64
CA LEU A 483 -14.56 2.37 8.66
C LEU A 483 -14.78 1.22 7.65
N LYS A 484 -13.93 1.00 6.64
CA LYS A 484 -14.14 0.00 5.58
C LYS A 484 -12.98 -0.97 5.30
N PHE A 485 -11.81 -0.84 5.94
CA PHE A 485 -10.67 -1.75 5.71
C PHE A 485 -10.02 -2.25 7.01
N ALA A 486 -9.48 -3.47 6.98
CA ALA A 486 -8.46 -3.94 7.91
C ALA A 486 -7.13 -4.09 7.15
N SER A 487 -6.01 -3.86 7.84
CA SER A 487 -4.64 -3.86 7.28
C SER A 487 -4.21 -5.16 6.64
#